data_AF-A0A1F7H2G8-F1
#
_entry.id   AF-A0A1F7H2G8-F1
#
_cell.length_a   1.000
_cell.length_b   1.000
_cell.length_c   1.000
_cell.angle_alpha   90.00
_cell.angle_beta   90.00
_cell.angle_gamma   90.00
#
_symmetry.space_group_name_H-M   'P 1'
#
loop_
_entity.id
_entity.type
_entity.pdbx_description
1 polymer ?
#
loop_
_entity_poly.entity_id
_entity_poly.type
_entity_poly.pdbx_seq_one_letter_code
_entity_poly.pdbx_strand_id
1 'polypeptide(L)'
;MEKNNNFLSNLPKIVTKKKKRLGRGLGSGKGSKSGRGTTRHQKARESIPLHFEGGQGRMVKKFPLLRGKGRNKPRIGRKLKIKKFHERNKR
;
A
#
# COMPACT_ATOMS: atom_id res chain seq x y z
N MET A 1 -38.34 16.91 -20.52
CA MET A 1 -37.69 15.65 -20.12
C MET A 1 -37.78 15.54 -18.61
N GLU A 2 -38.69 14.71 -18.12
CA GLU A 2 -38.86 14.48 -16.69
C GLU A 2 -37.57 13.90 -16.09
N LYS A 3 -37.06 14.54 -15.04
CA LYS A 3 -36.00 13.96 -14.22
C LYS A 3 -36.66 12.94 -13.30
N ASN A 4 -36.43 11.65 -13.56
CA ASN A 4 -36.86 10.58 -12.67
C ASN A 4 -36.24 10.78 -11.28
N ASN A 5 -37.07 11.13 -10.30
CA ASN A 5 -36.70 11.36 -8.90
C ASN A 5 -36.65 10.04 -8.12
N ASN A 6 -35.83 9.07 -8.55
CA ASN A 6 -35.64 7.82 -7.79
C ASN A 6 -34.38 7.90 -6.93
N PHE A 7 -34.49 7.52 -5.64
CA PHE A 7 -33.40 7.51 -4.67
C PHE A 7 -32.21 6.67 -5.15
N LEU A 8 -32.46 5.51 -5.75
CA LEU A 8 -31.41 4.56 -6.16
C LEU A 8 -30.44 5.13 -7.21
N SER A 9 -30.90 6.04 -8.06
CA SER A 9 -30.09 6.69 -9.10
C SER A 9 -29.21 7.83 -8.58
N ASN A 10 -29.50 8.37 -7.39
CA ASN A 10 -28.83 9.54 -6.83
C ASN A 10 -27.85 9.21 -5.70
N LEU A 11 -27.45 7.94 -5.56
CA LEU A 11 -26.47 7.54 -4.56
C LEU A 11 -25.10 8.19 -4.86
N PRO A 12 -24.43 8.76 -3.85
CA PRO A 12 -23.09 9.29 -4.03
C PRO A 12 -22.15 8.18 -4.50
N LYS A 13 -21.28 8.50 -5.46
CA LYS A 13 -20.27 7.56 -5.95
C LYS A 13 -19.29 7.25 -4.82
N ILE A 14 -19.46 6.10 -4.19
CA ILE A 14 -18.53 5.55 -3.19
C ILE A 14 -17.21 5.08 -3.87
N VAL A 15 -17.23 4.88 -5.19
CA VAL A 15 -16.21 4.11 -5.93
C VAL A 15 -14.87 4.85 -6.05
N THR A 16 -13.80 4.15 -5.70
CA THR A 16 -12.40 4.60 -5.76
C THR A 16 -11.85 4.62 -7.19
N LYS A 17 -10.69 5.28 -7.38
CA LYS A 17 -10.00 5.32 -8.68
C LYS A 17 -9.70 3.91 -9.18
N LYS A 18 -9.99 3.65 -10.46
CA LYS A 18 -9.76 2.36 -11.12
C LYS A 18 -8.26 2.03 -11.12
N LYS A 19 -7.92 0.75 -10.89
CA LYS A 19 -6.54 0.26 -11.02
C LYS A 19 -6.03 0.42 -12.46
N LYS A 20 -4.75 0.77 -12.61
CA LYS A 20 -4.11 0.84 -13.92
C LYS A 20 -3.88 -0.57 -14.46
N ARG A 21 -4.36 -0.85 -15.67
CA ARG A 21 -4.08 -2.10 -16.40
C ARG A 21 -2.79 -1.94 -17.21
N LEU A 22 -1.79 -2.76 -16.91
CA LEU A 22 -0.50 -2.76 -17.59
C LEU A 22 -0.56 -3.59 -18.88
N GLY A 23 0.26 -3.27 -19.88
CA GLY A 23 0.36 -4.05 -21.12
C GLY A 23 -0.88 -3.93 -22.01
N ARG A 24 -1.53 -2.75 -22.06
CA ARG A 24 -2.76 -2.51 -22.85
C ARG A 24 -2.53 -1.44 -23.92
N GLY A 25 -1.53 -1.65 -24.77
CA GLY A 25 -1.17 -0.75 -25.86
C GLY A 25 -0.35 0.48 -25.42
N LEU A 26 0.30 1.13 -26.38
CA LEU A 26 1.20 2.26 -26.12
C LEU A 26 0.45 3.51 -25.59
N GLY A 27 -0.74 3.80 -26.12
CA GLY A 27 -1.60 4.91 -25.66
C GLY A 27 -2.05 4.80 -24.20
N SER A 28 -1.89 3.63 -23.57
CA SER A 28 -2.15 3.48 -22.13
C SER A 28 -1.07 4.09 -21.23
N GLY A 29 0.08 4.51 -21.77
CA GLY A 29 1.24 5.01 -21.00
C GLY A 29 2.03 3.93 -20.26
N LYS A 30 1.59 2.67 -20.28
CA LYS A 30 2.29 1.49 -19.73
C LYS A 30 2.07 0.28 -20.66
N GLY A 31 2.40 0.47 -21.94
CA GLY A 31 2.26 -0.52 -23.00
C GLY A 31 3.30 -1.64 -22.97
N SER A 32 4.14 -1.72 -24.00
CA SER A 32 5.08 -2.84 -24.25
C SER A 32 5.91 -3.26 -23.04
N LYS A 33 6.47 -2.30 -22.31
CA LYS A 33 7.34 -2.57 -21.15
C LYS A 33 6.58 -2.67 -19.82
N SER A 34 5.27 -2.42 -19.81
CA SER A 34 4.43 -2.45 -18.61
C SER A 34 4.96 -1.65 -17.41
N GLY A 35 5.83 -0.65 -17.64
CA GLY A 35 6.48 0.14 -16.59
C GLY A 35 7.72 -0.49 -15.94
N ARG A 36 8.23 -1.61 -16.46
CA ARG A 36 9.39 -2.34 -15.91
C ARG A 36 10.75 -1.84 -16.41
N GLY A 37 10.78 -0.88 -17.33
CA GLY A 37 12.01 -0.39 -17.97
C GLY A 37 12.48 -1.30 -19.10
N THR A 38 13.77 -1.25 -19.44
CA THR A 38 14.37 -2.00 -20.55
C THR A 38 14.64 -3.46 -20.16
N THR A 39 14.32 -4.40 -21.08
CA THR A 39 14.38 -5.86 -20.87
C THR A 39 15.77 -6.43 -20.58
N ARG A 40 16.83 -5.63 -20.75
CA ARG A 40 18.21 -6.03 -20.44
C ARG A 40 18.45 -6.18 -18.93
N HIS A 41 17.73 -5.42 -18.09
CA HIS A 41 17.97 -5.41 -16.65
C HIS A 41 17.23 -6.55 -15.96
N GLN A 42 17.83 -7.14 -14.91
CA GLN A 42 17.24 -8.23 -14.14
C GLN A 42 15.84 -7.87 -13.60
N LYS A 43 15.66 -6.65 -13.06
CA LYS A 43 14.37 -6.14 -12.55
C LYS A 43 13.23 -6.13 -13.58
N ALA A 44 13.55 -6.18 -14.87
CA ALA A 44 12.54 -6.24 -15.92
C ALA A 44 11.98 -7.66 -16.11
N ARG A 45 12.75 -8.70 -15.76
CA ARG A 45 12.43 -10.12 -15.96
C ARG A 45 12.07 -10.83 -14.65
N GLU A 46 12.71 -10.43 -13.55
CA GLU A 46 12.66 -11.13 -12.27
C GLU A 46 12.33 -10.19 -11.10
N SER A 47 11.89 -10.78 -10.00
CA SER A 47 11.69 -10.08 -8.73
C SER A 47 12.94 -10.18 -7.86
N ILE A 48 13.62 -9.05 -7.66
CA ILE A 48 14.74 -8.95 -6.74
C ILE A 48 14.19 -8.67 -5.32
N PRO A 49 14.71 -9.33 -4.27
CA PRO A 49 14.29 -9.05 -2.91
C PRO A 49 14.51 -7.58 -2.53
N LEU A 50 13.54 -6.98 -1.82
CA LEU A 50 13.58 -5.55 -1.47
C LEU A 50 14.82 -5.16 -0.64
N HIS A 51 15.33 -6.09 0.17
CA HIS A 51 16.46 -5.90 1.09
C HIS A 51 17.80 -6.32 0.47
N PHE A 52 17.87 -6.60 -0.83
CA PHE A 52 19.12 -6.97 -1.50
C PHE A 52 19.94 -5.72 -1.79
N GLU A 53 21.18 -5.67 -1.28
CA GLU A 53 22.11 -4.54 -1.42
C GLU A 53 23.20 -4.79 -2.48
N GLY A 54 23.02 -5.76 -3.38
CA GLY A 54 23.98 -6.00 -4.47
C GLY A 54 25.20 -6.85 -4.11
N GLY A 55 25.24 -7.45 -2.93
CA GLY A 55 26.34 -8.29 -2.43
C GLY A 55 26.80 -7.92 -1.02
N GLN A 56 26.49 -6.70 -0.57
CA GLN A 56 26.71 -6.32 0.82
C GLN A 56 25.73 -7.04 1.76
N GLY A 57 26.19 -7.34 2.98
CA GLY A 57 25.33 -7.85 4.04
C GLY A 57 24.20 -6.86 4.36
N ARG A 58 22.99 -7.36 4.65
CA ARG A 58 21.81 -6.53 4.91
C ARG A 58 22.01 -5.62 6.12
N MET A 59 21.46 -4.41 6.11
CA MET A 59 21.48 -3.47 7.25
C MET A 59 21.14 -4.10 8.62
N VAL A 60 20.13 -4.99 8.67
CA VAL A 60 19.73 -5.68 9.93
C VAL A 60 20.85 -6.54 10.51
N LYS A 61 21.75 -7.04 9.69
CA LYS A 61 22.93 -7.80 10.11
C LYS A 61 24.17 -6.94 10.35
N LYS A 62 24.17 -5.68 9.90
CA LYS A 62 25.29 -4.74 10.12
C LYS A 62 25.32 -4.23 11.56
N PHE A 63 24.16 -4.08 12.20
CA PHE A 63 24.05 -3.51 13.54
C PHE A 63 23.52 -4.52 14.57
N PRO A 64 23.92 -4.41 15.85
CA PRO A 64 23.34 -5.22 16.91
C PRO A 64 21.85 -4.94 17.07
N LEU A 65 21.10 -5.97 17.47
CA LEU A 65 19.67 -5.83 17.73
C LEU A 65 19.43 -5.03 19.00
N LEU A 66 18.39 -4.18 18.98
CA LEU A 66 17.94 -3.47 20.18
C LEU A 66 17.47 -4.47 21.25
N ARG A 67 18.12 -4.44 22.41
CA ARG A 67 17.77 -5.29 23.55
C ARG A 67 16.39 -4.91 24.10
N GLY A 68 15.54 -5.91 24.34
CA GLY A 68 14.21 -5.70 24.94
C GLY A 68 13.10 -5.23 23.98
N LYS A 69 13.34 -5.21 22.65
CA LYS A 69 12.29 -4.93 21.65
C LYS A 69 11.12 -5.91 21.82
N GLY A 70 9.96 -5.40 22.23
CA GLY A 70 8.75 -6.21 22.51
C GLY A 70 8.51 -6.57 24.00
N ARG A 71 9.49 -6.35 24.88
CA ARG A 71 9.34 -6.56 26.33
C ARG A 71 8.82 -5.31 27.05
N ASN A 72 9.08 -4.13 26.49
CA ASN A 72 8.56 -2.87 27.02
C ASN A 72 7.26 -2.50 26.29
N LYS A 73 6.10 -2.89 26.86
CA LYS A 73 4.82 -2.33 26.40
C LYS A 73 4.79 -0.84 26.80
N PRO A 74 4.57 0.11 25.87
CA PRO A 74 4.43 1.50 26.27
C PRO A 74 3.23 1.64 27.19
N ARG A 75 3.36 2.40 28.28
CA ARG A 75 2.20 2.80 29.08
C ARG A 75 1.28 3.59 28.16
N ILE A 76 0.14 2.99 27.80
CA ILE A 76 -0.87 3.66 26.97
C ILE A 76 -1.40 4.84 27.78
N GLY A 77 -1.16 6.06 27.29
CA GLY A 77 -1.69 7.27 27.89
C GLY A 77 -3.22 7.21 28.01
N ARG A 78 -3.78 7.78 29.08
CA ARG A 78 -5.22 7.72 29.40
C ARG A 78 -6.09 8.16 28.22
N LYS A 79 -5.67 9.21 27.48
CA LYS A 79 -6.35 9.71 26.28
C LYS A 79 -6.51 8.65 25.18
N LEU A 80 -5.47 7.85 24.93
CA LEU A 80 -5.49 6.77 23.95
C LEU A 80 -6.37 5.59 24.39
N LYS A 81 -6.46 5.32 25.71
CA LYS A 81 -7.40 4.31 26.24
C LYS A 81 -8.85 4.74 26.03
N ILE A 82 -9.18 5.99 26.34
CA ILE A 82 -10.53 6.56 26.18
C ILE A 82 -10.92 6.56 24.69
N LYS A 83 -10.02 7.01 23.81
CA LYS A 83 -10.27 6.99 22.36
C LYS A 83 -10.54 5.56 21.84
N LYS A 84 -9.72 4.58 22.26
CA LYS A 84 -9.92 3.15 21.94
C LYS A 84 -11.23 2.58 22.47
N PHE A 85 -11.73 3.05 23.61
CA PHE A 85 -13.02 2.63 24.15
C PHE A 85 -14.16 3.13 23.26
N HIS A 86 -14.15 4.42 22.90
CA HIS A 86 -15.16 5.01 22.03
C HIS A 86 -15.13 4.43 20.60
N GLU A 87 -13.95 4.17 20.03
CA GLU A 87 -13.83 3.49 18.72
C GLU A 87 -14.40 2.06 18.75
N ARG A 88 -14.22 1.33 19.85
CA ARG A 88 -14.69 -0.06 19.99
C ARG A 88 -16.20 -0.17 20.21
N ASN A 89 -16.78 0.83 20.85
CA ASN A 89 -18.23 0.91 21.13
C ASN A 89 -18.97 1.81 20.15
N LYS A 90 -18.36 2.14 19.01
CA LYS A 90 -18.99 2.94 17.98
C LYS A 90 -20.03 2.05 17.28
N ARG A 91 -21.32 2.36 17.49
CA ARG A 91 -22.43 1.82 16.72
C ARG A 91 -22.33 2.26 15.26
#